data_AF-A0A3D4CHL6-F1
#
_entry.id   AF-A0A3D4CHL6-F1
#
_cell.length_a   1.000
_cell.length_b   1.000
_cell.length_c   1.000
_cell.angle_alpha   90.00
_cell.angle_beta   90.00
_cell.angle_gamma   90.00
#
_symmetry.space_group_name_H-M   'P 1'
#
loop_
_entity.id
_entity.type
_entity.pdbx_description
1 polymer ?
#
loop_
_entity_poly.entity_id
_entity_poly.type
_entity_poly.pdbx_seq_one_letter_code
_entity_poly.pdbx_strand_id
1 'polypeptide(L)'
;WGIPIPIWRTEDGSEEKCIGSLAQLKEECQKAVDKGLMNENPFADFNPQDESEEHYNQFDIHKHIVDDIILVSESGKPMYREPDLIDVWFD
;
A
#
# COMPACT_ATOMS: atom_id res chain seq x y z
N TRP A 1 9.78 14.54 2.91
CA TRP A 1 8.32 14.64 2.79
C TRP A 1 8.04 14.62 1.32
N GLY A 2 7.44 13.55 0.82
CA GLY A 2 7.17 13.30 -0.60
C GLY A 2 6.26 12.09 -0.70
N ILE A 3 5.56 11.96 -1.82
CA ILE A 3 4.60 10.87 -2.02
C ILE A 3 5.37 9.54 -2.14
N PRO A 4 5.07 8.52 -1.30
CA PRO A 4 5.72 7.22 -1.41
C PRO A 4 5.50 6.59 -2.79
N ILE A 5 6.53 5.95 -3.37
CA ILE A 5 6.37 5.15 -4.57
C ILE A 5 5.39 4.00 -4.28
N PRO A 6 4.30 3.86 -5.05
CA PRO A 6 3.28 2.86 -4.79
C PRO A 6 3.63 1.52 -5.45
N ILE A 7 4.88 1.07 -5.32
CA ILE A 7 5.37 -0.20 -5.86
C ILE A 7 5.73 -1.10 -4.69
N TRP A 8 5.18 -2.31 -4.69
CA TRP A 8 5.58 -3.40 -3.82
C TRP A 8 6.33 -4.45 -4.62
N ARG A 9 7.34 -5.05 -4.03
CA ARG A 9 8.21 -6.04 -4.68
C ARG A 9 8.56 -7.17 -3.73
N THR A 10 8.70 -8.39 -4.25
CA THR A 10 9.23 -9.53 -3.46
C THR A 10 10.69 -9.29 -3.08
N GLU A 11 11.15 -9.92 -2.00
CA GLU A 11 12.55 -9.80 -1.55
C GLU A 11 13.56 -10.19 -2.64
N ASP A 12 13.22 -11.16 -3.49
CA ASP A 12 14.05 -11.61 -4.62
C ASP A 12 13.93 -10.73 -5.89
N GLY A 13 13.04 -9.73 -5.89
CA GLY A 13 12.80 -8.84 -7.02
C GLY A 13 12.12 -9.47 -8.23
N SER A 14 11.65 -10.72 -8.12
CA SER A 14 11.06 -11.45 -9.25
C SER A 14 9.63 -11.03 -9.59
N GLU A 15 8.87 -10.53 -8.61
CA GLU A 15 7.51 -10.06 -8.78
C GLU A 15 7.38 -8.63 -8.23
N GLU A 16 6.64 -7.78 -8.95
CA GLU A 16 6.33 -6.44 -8.54
C GLU A 16 4.86 -6.11 -8.80
N LYS A 17 4.33 -5.18 -8.01
CA LYS A 17 2.94 -4.74 -8.08
C LYS A 17 2.89 -3.23 -7.91
N CYS A 18 2.33 -2.55 -8.90
CA CYS A 18 2.06 -1.11 -8.86
C CYS A 18 0.62 -0.88 -8.38
N ILE A 19 0.46 -0.07 -7.34
CA ILE A 19 -0.81 0.26 -6.71
C ILE A 19 -1.27 1.64 -7.20
N GLY A 20 -2.33 1.67 -8.00
CA GLY A 20 -2.83 2.90 -8.63
C GLY A 20 -3.86 3.68 -7.82
N SER A 21 -4.35 3.13 -6.69
CA SER A 21 -5.34 3.81 -5.85
C SER A 21 -5.37 3.26 -4.42
N LEU A 22 -5.91 4.03 -3.49
CA LEU A 22 -6.18 3.56 -2.11
C LEU A 22 -7.22 2.44 -2.07
N ALA A 23 -8.19 2.45 -3.00
CA ALA A 23 -9.15 1.34 -3.15
C ALA A 23 -8.41 0.03 -3.46
N GLN A 24 -7.49 0.07 -4.43
CA GLN A 24 -6.66 -1.08 -4.76
C GLN A 24 -5.75 -1.48 -3.59
N LEU A 25 -5.13 -0.51 -2.89
CA LEU A 25 -4.30 -0.78 -1.72
C LEU A 25 -5.08 -1.51 -0.62
N LYS A 26 -6.31 -1.05 -0.34
CA LYS A 26 -7.24 -1.70 0.60
C LYS A 26 -7.51 -3.15 0.24
N GLU A 27 -7.82 -3.42 -1.04
CA GLU A 27 -8.08 -4.78 -1.52
C GLU A 27 -6.85 -5.69 -1.37
N GLU A 28 -5.66 -5.19 -1.71
CA GLU A 28 -4.41 -5.96 -1.59
C GLU A 28 -4.02 -6.21 -0.13
N CYS A 29 -4.24 -5.24 0.77
CA CYS A 29 -4.07 -5.43 2.20
C CYS A 29 -5.01 -6.52 2.73
N GLN A 30 -6.26 -6.57 2.26
CA GLN A 30 -7.19 -7.63 2.66
C GLN A 30 -6.70 -9.01 2.23
N LYS A 31 -6.20 -9.14 0.99
CA LYS A 31 -5.60 -10.40 0.51
C LYS A 31 -4.40 -10.82 1.36
N ALA A 32 -3.58 -9.88 1.82
CA ALA A 32 -2.45 -10.17 2.69
C ALA A 32 -2.90 -10.65 4.08
N VAL A 33 -3.94 -10.05 4.65
CA VAL A 33 -4.57 -10.51 5.91
C VAL A 33 -5.14 -11.92 5.74
N ASP A 34 -5.88 -12.19 4.67
CA ASP A 34 -6.46 -13.51 4.39
C ASP A 34 -5.39 -14.61 4.23
N LYS A 35 -4.16 -14.21 3.85
CA LYS A 35 -2.98 -15.08 3.72
C LYS A 35 -2.13 -15.15 5.00
N GLY A 36 -2.49 -14.41 6.04
CA GLY A 36 -1.78 -14.37 7.32
C GLY A 36 -0.45 -13.61 7.29
N LEU A 37 -0.24 -12.75 6.29
CA LEU A 37 0.95 -11.89 6.20
C LEU A 37 0.79 -10.59 7.01
N MET A 38 -0.45 -10.19 7.27
CA MET A 38 -0.80 -9.03 8.09
C MET A 38 -1.86 -9.42 9.13
N ASN A 39 -1.83 -8.76 10.28
CA ASN A 39 -2.83 -8.97 11.33
C ASN A 39 -4.16 -8.30 11.02
N GLU A 40 -4.11 -7.10 10.45
CA GLU A 40 -5.29 -6.28 10.14
C GLU A 40 -5.05 -5.44 8.89
N ASN A 41 -6.14 -5.00 8.27
CA ASN A 41 -6.11 -4.12 7.11
C ASN A 41 -6.22 -2.66 7.58
N PRO A 42 -5.16 -1.84 7.46
CA PRO A 42 -5.17 -0.45 7.94
C PRO A 42 -6.18 0.44 7.18
N PHE A 43 -6.66 -0.01 6.02
CA PHE A 43 -7.65 0.68 5.20
C PHE A 43 -9.02 0.01 5.23
N ALA A 44 -9.33 -0.84 6.22
CA ALA A 44 -10.61 -1.54 6.33
C ALA A 44 -11.82 -0.58 6.26
N ASP A 45 -11.71 0.58 6.91
CA ASP A 45 -12.75 1.60 6.97
C ASP A 45 -12.69 2.62 5.82
N PHE A 46 -11.70 2.53 4.92
CA PHE A 46 -11.59 3.43 3.78
C PHE A 46 -12.74 3.20 2.80
N ASN A 47 -13.50 4.26 2.51
CA ASN A 47 -14.63 4.27 1.60
C ASN A 47 -14.27 5.02 0.33
N PRO A 48 -13.99 4.34 -0.79
CA PRO A 48 -13.62 5.01 -2.04
C PRO A 48 -14.75 5.83 -2.68
N GLN A 49 -15.99 5.72 -2.19
CA GLN A 49 -17.10 6.58 -2.62
C GLN A 49 -17.24 7.87 -1.78
N ASP A 50 -16.51 7.99 -0.67
CA ASP A 50 -16.51 9.18 0.17
C ASP A 50 -15.38 10.13 -0.28
N GLU A 51 -15.75 11.16 -1.03
CA GLU A 51 -14.82 12.16 -1.56
C GLU A 51 -14.54 13.32 -0.58
N SER A 52 -15.03 13.24 0.66
CA SER A 52 -14.84 14.32 1.63
C SER A 52 -13.39 14.41 2.12
N GLU A 53 -12.87 15.63 2.25
CA GLU A 53 -11.52 15.85 2.82
C GLU A 53 -11.38 15.26 4.22
N GLU A 54 -12.46 15.27 5.01
CA GLU A 54 -12.52 14.67 6.34
C GLU A 54 -12.28 13.16 6.30
N HIS A 55 -12.79 12.47 5.29
CA HIS A 55 -12.53 11.04 5.08
C HIS A 55 -11.07 10.79 4.70
N TYR A 56 -10.52 11.55 3.74
CA TYR A 56 -9.12 11.39 3.33
C TYR A 56 -8.13 11.69 4.44
N ASN A 57 -8.39 12.70 5.27
CA ASN A 57 -7.51 13.09 6.38
C ASN A 57 -7.50 12.08 7.54
N GLN A 58 -8.44 11.13 7.58
CA GLN A 58 -8.45 10.05 8.58
C GLN A 58 -7.40 8.97 8.28
N PHE A 59 -6.96 8.82 7.02
CA PHE A 59 -6.03 7.77 6.62
C PHE A 59 -4.64 8.35 6.41
N ASP A 60 -3.72 8.02 7.32
CA ASP A 60 -2.33 8.41 7.21
C ASP A 60 -1.62 7.53 6.16
N ILE A 61 -1.35 8.13 4.99
CA ILE A 61 -0.63 7.50 3.88
C ILE A 61 0.83 7.93 3.80
N HIS A 62 1.38 8.48 4.89
CA HIS A 62 2.79 8.85 4.92
C HIS A 62 3.67 7.60 5.00
N LYS A 63 4.91 7.77 4.53
CA LYS A 63 5.95 6.72 4.44
C LYS A 63 6.00 5.78 5.66
N HIS A 64 5.94 6.34 6.87
CA HIS A 64 6.06 5.56 8.11
C HIS A 64 4.91 4.56 8.35
N ILE A 65 3.73 4.81 7.79
CA ILE A 65 2.59 3.88 7.84
C ILE A 65 2.66 2.90 6.67
N VAL A 66 2.90 3.43 5.47
CA VAL A 66 2.82 2.64 4.23
C VAL A 66 4.00 1.67 4.08
N ASP A 67 5.15 1.95 4.69
CA ASP A 67 6.32 1.04 4.69
C ASP A 67 6.05 -0.27 5.45
N ASP A 68 5.20 -0.26 6.48
CA ASP A 68 4.89 -1.43 7.30
C ASP A 68 3.85 -2.35 6.64
N ILE A 69 3.31 -1.96 5.47
CA ILE A 69 2.34 -2.74 4.71
C ILE A 69 3.06 -3.84 3.94
N ILE A 70 2.69 -5.09 4.25
CA ILE A 70 3.15 -6.28 3.54
C ILE A 70 2.03 -6.76 2.63
N LEU A 71 2.29 -6.79 1.33
CA LEU A 71 1.33 -7.35 0.35
C LEU A 71 1.68 -8.79 0.01
N VAL A 72 0.79 -9.44 -0.73
CA VAL A 72 1.00 -10.80 -1.25
C VAL A 72 1.17 -10.78 -2.77
N SER A 73 2.18 -11.50 -3.26
CA SER A 73 2.41 -11.69 -4.69
C SER A 73 1.45 -12.72 -5.28
N GLU A 74 1.42 -12.87 -6.61
CA GLU A 74 0.60 -13.90 -7.25
C GLU A 74 1.06 -15.31 -6.87
N SER A 75 2.37 -15.49 -6.66
CA SER A 75 2.93 -16.74 -6.16
C SER A 75 2.76 -16.96 -4.64
N GLY A 76 2.14 -16.01 -3.93
CA GLY A 76 1.88 -16.10 -2.49
C GLY A 76 3.04 -15.64 -1.61
N LYS A 77 4.08 -15.02 -2.19
CA LYS A 77 5.23 -14.49 -1.44
C LYS A 77 4.91 -13.12 -0.82
N PRO A 78 5.54 -12.77 0.31
CA PRO A 78 5.44 -11.42 0.85
C PRO A 78 6.11 -10.40 -0.08
N MET A 79 5.49 -9.22 -0.18
CA MET A 79 6.00 -8.09 -0.94
C MET A 79 6.11 -6.87 -0.02
N TYR A 80 7.20 -6.11 -0.18
CA TYR A 80 7.49 -4.92 0.60
C TYR A 80 7.53 -3.71 -0.31
N ARG A 81 7.19 -2.53 0.22
CA ARG A 81 7.23 -1.29 -0.56
C ARG A 81 8.66 -0.99 -0.98
N GLU A 82 8.85 -0.52 -2.21
CA GLU A 82 10.13 -0.02 -2.69
C GLU A 82 10.56 1.19 -1.83
N PRO A 83 11.69 1.14 -1.10
CA PRO A 83 12.10 2.21 -0.20
C PRO A 83 12.38 3.54 -0.90
N ASP A 84 12.64 3.53 -2.20
CA ASP A 84 12.95 4.71 -2.99
C ASP A 84 11.81 5.74 -2.99
N LEU A 85 12.22 7.01 -3.09
CA LEU A 85 11.36 8.20 -3.15
C LEU A 85 11.35 8.74 -4.57
N ILE A 86 10.20 9.20 -5.03
CA ILE A 86 10.06 9.90 -6.32
C ILE A 86 10.87 11.21 -6.28
N ASP A 87 11.51 11.53 -7.40
CA ASP A 87 12.25 12.79 -7.59
C ASP A 87 11.31 14.00 -7.46
N VAL A 88 11.77 15.08 -6.85
CA VAL A 88 11.00 16.30 -6.51
C VAL A 88 10.40 17.03 -7.72
N TRP A 89 10.77 16.63 -8.94
CA TRP A 89 10.17 17.13 -10.18
C TRP A 89 8.77 16.55 -10.48
N PHE A 90 8.32 15.57 -9.70
CA PHE A 90 7.02 14.90 -9.87
C PHE A 90 5.97 15.25 -8.80
N ASP A 91 6.37 15.90 -7.69
CA ASP A 91 5.46 16.41 -6.65
C ASP A 91 4.72 17.69 -7.09
#